data_AF-A0A258AV43-F1
#
_entry.id   AF-A0A258AV43-F1
#
_cell.length_a   1.000
_cell.length_b   1.000
_cell.length_c   1.000
_cell.angle_alpha   90.00
_cell.angle_beta   90.00
_cell.angle_gamma   90.00
#
_symmetry.space_group_name_H-M   'P 1'
#
loop_
_entity.id
_entity.type
_entity.pdbx_description
1 polymer ?
#
loop_
_entity_poly.entity_id
_entity_poly.type
_entity_poly.pdbx_seq_one_letter_code
_entity_poly.pdbx_strand_id
1 'polypeptide(L)' 'MRQEKKASTSLLQRRLRLGYGKAARMIDILEDRGIIGPGEGAKPREILVQMD' A
#
# COMPACT_ATOMS: atom_id res chain seq x y z
N MET A 1 -16.28 -6.16 2.93
CA MET A 1 -15.20 -5.29 2.41
C MET A 1 -14.32 -6.10 1.49
N ARG A 2 -13.89 -5.59 0.33
CA ARG A 2 -12.99 -6.34 -0.58
C ARG A 2 -11.55 -6.19 -0.08
N GLN A 3 -10.95 -7.28 0.40
CA GLN A 3 -9.53 -7.33 0.70
C GLN A 3 -8.75 -7.25 -0.63
N GLU A 4 -7.77 -6.34 -0.68
CA GLU A 4 -6.85 -6.25 -1.82
C GLU A 4 -5.63 -7.09 -1.49
N LYS A 5 -5.12 -7.84 -2.48
CA LYS A 5 -3.89 -8.63 -2.29
C LYS A 5 -2.62 -7.81 -2.47
N LYS A 6 -2.74 -6.59 -2.99
CA LYS A 6 -1.62 -5.71 -3.32
C LYS A 6 -1.90 -4.28 -2.89
N ALA A 7 -0.87 -3.59 -2.42
CA ALA A 7 -0.87 -2.19 -2.08
C ALA A 7 -0.14 -1.37 -3.15
N SER A 8 -0.71 -0.22 -3.52
CA SER A 8 -0.02 0.76 -4.36
C SER A 8 -0.42 2.17 -3.98
N THR A 9 0.44 3.14 -4.31
CA THR A 9 0.18 4.55 -4.05
C THR A 9 -1.14 4.98 -4.67
N SER A 10 -1.39 4.63 -5.94
CA SER A 10 -2.63 5.02 -6.63
C SER A 10 -3.88 4.36 -6.05
N LEU A 11 -3.77 3.13 -5.52
CA LEU A 11 -4.86 2.47 -4.80
C LEU A 11 -5.23 3.25 -3.54
N LEU A 12 -4.24 3.64 -2.73
CA LEU A 12 -4.46 4.44 -1.53
C LEU A 12 -5.01 5.84 -1.86
N GLN A 13 -4.52 6.48 -2.92
CA GLN A 13 -5.05 7.75 -3.40
C GLN A 13 -6.56 7.67 -3.65
N ARG A 14 -7.02 6.64 -4.38
CA ARG A 14 -8.45 6.48 -4.72
C ARG A 14 -9.30 6.04 -3.53
N ARG A 15 -8.83 5.06 -2.77
CA ARG A 15 -9.58 4.47 -1.63
C ARG A 15 -9.75 5.47 -0.49
N LEU A 16 -8.70 6.23 -0.17
CA LEU A 16 -8.64 7.13 0.97
C LEU A 16 -8.76 8.60 0.59
N ARG A 17 -8.92 8.91 -0.71
CA ARG A 17 -9.01 10.27 -1.27
C ARG A 17 -7.81 11.15 -0.86
N LEU A 18 -6.62 10.59 -1.00
CA LEU A 18 -5.36 11.25 -0.62
C LEU A 18 -4.59 11.76 -1.85
N GLY A 19 -3.88 12.86 -1.68
CA GLY A 19 -2.87 13.30 -2.66
C GLY A 19 -1.69 12.31 -2.75
N TYR A 20 -0.97 12.36 -3.87
CA TYR A 20 0.13 11.43 -4.16
C TYR A 20 1.16 11.35 -3.04
N GLY A 21 1.68 12.49 -2.56
CA GLY A 21 2.73 12.51 -1.53
C GLY A 21 2.30 11.84 -0.20
N LYS A 22 1.04 12.02 0.21
CA LYS A 22 0.53 11.37 1.43
C LYS A 22 0.34 9.87 1.22
N ALA A 23 -0.16 9.45 0.06
CA ALA A 23 -0.29 8.03 -0.28
C ALA A 23 1.09 7.34 -0.40
N ALA A 24 2.09 8.02 -0.96
CA ALA A 24 3.46 7.50 -1.06
C ALA A 24 4.07 7.29 0.32
N ARG A 25 3.95 8.30 1.21
CA ARG A 25 4.39 8.18 2.60
C ARG A 25 3.69 7.02 3.33
N MET A 26 2.41 6.79 3.08
CA MET A 26 1.72 5.65 3.68
C MET A 26 2.29 4.32 3.19
N ILE A 27 2.62 4.22 1.90
CA ILE A 27 3.25 3.02 1.33
C ILE A 27 4.60 2.75 2.01
N ASP A 28 5.43 3.77 2.24
CA ASP A 28 6.71 3.64 2.95
C ASP A 28 6.51 3.20 4.41
N ILE A 29 5.55 3.81 5.13
CA ILE A 29 5.24 3.44 6.52
C ILE A 29 4.73 2.00 6.61
N LEU A 30 3.93 1.55 5.65
CA LEU A 30 3.43 0.17 5.64
C LEU A 30 4.54 -0.85 5.35
N GLU A 31 5.52 -0.50 4.51
CA GLU A 31 6.70 -1.33 4.25
C GLU A 31 7.62 -1.41 5.48
N ASP A 32 7.92 -0.27 6.09
CA ASP A 32 8.73 -0.18 7.32
C ASP A 32 8.13 -0.97 8.49
N ARG A 33 6.80 -1.01 8.56
CA ARG A 33 6.06 -1.83 9.55
C ARG A 33 5.93 -3.30 9.18
N GLY A 34 6.48 -3.75 8.05
CA GLY A 34 6.36 -5.13 7.58
C GLY A 34 4.93 -5.54 7.18
N ILE A 35 4.04 -4.57 6.92
CA ILE A 35 2.65 -4.83 6.51
C ILE A 35 2.58 -5.15 5.01
N ILE A 36 3.47 -4.56 4.22
CA ILE A 36 3.61 -4.82 2.79
C ILE A 36 5.07 -5.20 2.47
N GLY A 37 5.25 -6.01 1.44
CA GLY A 37 6.56 -6.42 0.96
C GLY A 37 7.35 -5.30 0.29
N PRO A 38 8.64 -5.55 0.00
CA PRO A 38 9.53 -4.55 -0.58
C PRO A 38 9.04 -4.04 -1.94
N GLY A 39 9.37 -2.79 -2.24
CA GLY A 39 9.07 -2.19 -3.54
C GLY A 39 9.92 -2.77 -4.69
N GLU A 40 9.27 -3.32 -5.72
CA GLU A 40 9.92 -3.67 -6.99
C GLU A 40 9.54 -2.68 -8.09
N GLY A 41 10.26 -1.55 -8.15
CA GLY A 41 10.03 -0.51 -9.14
C GLY A 41 8.59 0.02 -9.10
N ALA A 42 7.90 0.05 -10.25
CA ALA A 42 6.53 0.54 -10.35
C ALA A 42 5.45 -0.51 -10.01
N LYS A 43 5.83 -1.74 -9.64
CA LYS A 43 4.87 -2.80 -9.35
C LYS A 43 4.15 -2.54 -8.01
N PRO A 44 2.86 -2.90 -7.90
CA PRO A 44 2.18 -2.94 -6.60
C PRO A 44 2.85 -3.92 -5.64
N ARG A 45 2.99 -3.51 -4.38
CA ARG A 45 3.61 -4.30 -3.31
C ARG A 45 2.64 -5.36 -2.78
N GLU A 46 3.14 -6.52 -2.43
CA GLU A 46 2.33 -7.58 -1.81
C GLU A 46 1.95 -7.20 -0.38
N ILE A 47 0.73 -7.53 0.06
CA ILE A 47 0.33 -7.33 1.45
C ILE A 47 0.67 -8.60 2.22
N LEU A 48 1.47 -8.47 3.28
CA LEU A 48 2.02 -9.59 4.04
C LEU A 48 1.12 -10.01 5.21
N VAL A 49 0.26 -9.11 5.68
CA VAL A 49 -0.68 -9.37 6.76
C VAL A 49 -2.07 -9.71 6.22
N GLN A 50 -2.71 -10.71 6.81
CA GLN A 50 -4.12 -11.00 6.60
C GLN A 50 -4.90 -10.37 7.76
N MET A 51 -5.95 -9.62 7.46
CA MET A 51 -6.92 -9.19 8.47
C MET A 51 -7.97 -10.30 8.56
N ASP A 52 -7.93 -11.09 9.63
CA ASP A 52 -8.98 -12.07 9.96
C ASP A 52 -10.30 -11.39 10.33
#